data_AF-A0A1A8EY48-F1
#
_entry.id   AF-A0A1A8EY48-F1
#
_cell.length_a   1.000
_cell.length_b   1.000
_cell.length_c   1.000
_cell.angle_alpha   90.00
_cell.angle_beta   90.00
_cell.angle_gamma   90.00
#
_symmetry.space_group_name_H-M   'P 1'
#
loop_
_entity.id
_entity.type
_entity.pdbx_description
1 polymer ?
#
loop_
_entity_poly.entity_id
_entity_poly.type
_entity_poly.pdbx_seq_one_letter_code
_entity_poly.pdbx_strand_id
1 'polypeptide(L)'
;PAVASCVQRPVEVIFMLDGSERMGQENYNRAKEFIENVARRLTLANGPTDERNARLALLQYGSASEQTVGFPLTHDLTVISDSLGNMTYMDSFSAMGSAIIYAVNNLVIKENRRLARR
;
A
#
# COMPACT_ATOMS: atom_id res chain seq x y z
N PRO A 1 -3.52 -28.79 18.14
CA PRO A 1 -2.54 -27.92 17.43
C PRO A 1 -2.68 -26.47 17.90
N ALA A 2 -1.74 -25.97 18.69
CA ALA A 2 -1.74 -24.57 19.10
C ALA A 2 -1.40 -23.70 17.88
N VAL A 3 -2.36 -22.89 17.43
CA VAL A 3 -2.12 -21.86 16.43
C VAL A 3 -1.06 -20.93 17.02
N ALA A 4 0.11 -20.84 16.38
CA ALA A 4 1.15 -19.94 16.82
C ALA A 4 0.58 -18.52 16.92
N SER A 5 0.95 -17.79 17.98
CA SER A 5 0.62 -16.37 18.13
C SER A 5 1.00 -15.63 16.82
N CYS A 6 0.03 -15.02 16.14
CA CYS A 6 0.26 -14.19 14.95
C CYS A 6 0.91 -12.83 15.30
N VAL A 7 1.27 -12.63 16.57
CA VAL A 7 1.93 -11.44 17.06
C VAL A 7 3.45 -11.57 16.77
N GLN A 8 4.09 -10.50 16.29
CA GLN A 8 5.53 -10.41 16.00
C GLN A 8 6.03 -11.15 14.75
N ARG A 9 5.23 -11.23 13.69
CA ARG A 9 5.68 -11.67 12.35
C ARG A 9 5.74 -10.48 11.41
N PRO A 10 6.61 -10.50 10.38
CA PRO A 10 6.64 -9.41 9.41
C PRO A 10 5.36 -9.48 8.60
N VAL A 11 4.70 -8.33 8.47
CA VAL A 11 3.48 -8.21 7.66
C VAL A 11 3.67 -7.08 6.66
N GLU A 12 3.48 -7.40 5.39
CA GLU A 12 3.47 -6.44 4.30
C GLU A 12 2.01 -6.23 3.90
N VAL A 13 1.52 -5.00 4.08
CA VAL A 13 0.14 -4.63 3.72
C VAL A 13 0.17 -3.71 2.52
N ILE A 14 -0.52 -4.10 1.46
CA ILE A 14 -0.67 -3.29 0.26
C ILE A 14 -2.10 -2.74 0.24
N PHE A 15 -2.23 -1.42 0.33
CA PHE A 15 -3.51 -0.75 0.11
C PHE A 15 -3.77 -0.59 -1.38
N MET A 16 -4.93 -1.06 -1.83
CA MET A 16 -5.45 -0.82 -3.17
C MET A 16 -6.56 0.22 -3.09
N LEU A 17 -6.25 1.45 -3.49
CA LEU A 17 -7.15 2.60 -3.41
C LEU A 17 -7.88 2.80 -4.73
N ASP A 18 -9.22 2.69 -4.70
CA ASP A 18 -10.07 2.92 -5.88
C ASP A 18 -10.07 4.40 -6.26
N GLY A 19 -9.56 4.71 -7.46
CA GLY A 19 -9.52 6.05 -8.04
C GLY A 19 -10.68 6.34 -9.00
N SER A 20 -11.72 5.50 -9.02
CA SER A 20 -12.83 5.66 -9.96
C SER A 20 -13.77 6.80 -9.62
N GLU A 21 -14.47 7.34 -10.62
CA GLU A 21 -15.50 8.40 -10.49
C GLU A 21 -16.54 8.10 -9.38
N ARG A 22 -16.92 6.82 -9.21
CA ARG A 22 -17.91 6.37 -8.23
C ARG A 22 -17.43 6.49 -6.78
N MET A 23 -16.10 6.49 -6.57
CA MET A 23 -15.53 6.77 -5.26
C MET A 23 -15.85 8.22 -4.84
N GLY A 24 -15.69 9.16 -5.78
CA GLY A 24 -15.78 10.59 -5.53
C GLY A 24 -14.62 11.15 -4.72
N GLN A 25 -14.30 12.42 -4.95
CA GLN A 25 -13.16 13.11 -4.32
C GLN A 25 -13.21 13.10 -2.78
N GLU A 26 -14.40 13.25 -2.19
CA GLU A 26 -14.58 13.28 -0.74
C GLU A 26 -14.24 11.93 -0.09
N ASN A 27 -14.79 10.81 -0.60
CA ASN A 27 -14.48 9.50 -0.04
C ASN A 27 -13.04 9.09 -0.35
N TYR A 28 -12.51 9.49 -1.50
CA TYR A 28 -11.10 9.31 -1.81
C TYR A 28 -10.19 9.95 -0.75
N ASN A 29 -10.50 11.19 -0.34
CA ASN A 29 -9.78 11.86 0.75
C ASN A 29 -9.94 11.13 2.09
N ARG A 30 -11.16 10.69 2.44
CA ARG A 30 -11.39 9.88 3.65
C ARG A 30 -10.63 8.55 3.63
N ALA A 31 -10.51 7.91 2.48
CA ALA A 31 -9.76 6.68 2.33
C ALA A 31 -8.25 6.92 2.52
N LYS A 32 -7.72 8.04 2.02
CA LYS A 32 -6.34 8.46 2.30
C LYS A 32 -6.11 8.69 3.80
N GLU A 33 -7.01 9.40 4.47
CA GLU A 33 -6.97 9.62 5.92
C GLU A 33 -7.05 8.29 6.70
N PHE A 34 -7.88 7.35 6.26
CA PHE A 34 -7.95 6.01 6.85
C PHE A 34 -6.60 5.29 6.76
N ILE A 35 -5.95 5.32 5.59
CA ILE A 35 -4.66 4.68 5.39
C ILE A 35 -3.59 5.31 6.28
N GLU A 36 -3.56 6.65 6.39
CA GLU A 36 -2.65 7.36 7.29
C GLU A 36 -2.87 6.96 8.75
N ASN A 37 -4.13 6.89 9.19
CA ASN A 37 -4.50 6.48 10.55
C ASN A 37 -4.09 5.03 10.83
N VAL A 38 -4.21 4.13 9.86
CA VAL A 38 -3.70 2.76 10.01
C VAL A 38 -2.19 2.75 10.13
N ALA A 39 -1.47 3.49 9.29
CA ALA A 39 -0.01 3.62 9.36
C ALA A 39 0.48 4.11 10.73
N ARG A 40 -0.22 5.08 11.33
CA ARG A 40 0.09 5.62 12.65
C ARG A 40 -0.21 4.66 13.81
N ARG A 41 -1.16 3.73 13.63
CA ARG A 41 -1.59 2.79 14.67
C ARG A 41 -0.82 1.46 14.64
N LEU A 42 -0.32 1.07 13.47
CA LEU A 42 0.50 -0.13 13.33
C LEU A 42 1.91 0.10 13.90
N THR A 43 2.47 -0.94 14.52
CA THR A 43 3.90 -0.97 14.81
C THR A 43 4.65 -1.21 13.49
N LEU A 44 5.16 -0.13 12.88
CA LEU A 44 5.95 -0.20 11.66
C LEU A 44 7.35 -0.73 11.93
N ALA A 45 7.95 -1.35 10.92
CA ALA A 45 9.33 -1.83 10.98
C ALA A 45 10.33 -0.72 11.33
N ASN A 46 11.37 -1.08 12.07
CA ASN A 46 12.46 -0.14 12.41
C ASN A 46 13.57 -0.10 11.35
N GLY A 47 13.41 -0.88 10.28
CA GLY A 47 14.36 -0.95 9.19
C GLY A 47 14.02 -2.02 8.14
N PRO A 48 14.81 -2.10 7.06
CA PRO A 48 14.59 -3.05 5.96
C PRO A 48 14.71 -4.53 6.36
N THR A 49 15.39 -4.82 7.46
CA THR A 49 15.65 -6.18 7.95
C THR A 49 14.82 -6.53 9.20
N ASP A 50 13.89 -5.66 9.61
CA ASP A 50 12.97 -5.95 10.71
C ASP A 50 11.98 -7.04 10.28
N GLU A 51 12.03 -8.19 10.93
CA GLU A 51 11.20 -9.36 10.65
C GLU A 51 10.01 -9.48 11.60
N ARG A 52 9.65 -8.42 12.36
CA ARG A 52 8.62 -8.51 13.40
C ARG A 52 7.44 -7.57 13.22
N ASN A 53 7.61 -6.55 12.38
CA ASN A 53 6.74 -5.38 12.32
C ASN A 53 6.26 -5.10 10.91
N ALA A 54 5.28 -4.21 10.78
CA ALA A 54 4.57 -3.98 9.53
C ALA A 54 5.33 -3.07 8.56
N ARG A 55 5.12 -3.31 7.26
CA ARG A 55 5.45 -2.37 6.17
C ARG A 55 4.22 -2.16 5.31
N LEU A 56 4.08 -0.96 4.77
CA LEU A 56 2.93 -0.56 3.98
C LEU A 56 3.35 -0.17 2.56
N ALA A 57 2.52 -0.51 1.58
CA ALA A 57 2.58 0.05 0.24
C ALA A 57 1.19 0.54 -0.17
N LEU A 58 1.13 1.41 -1.18
CA LEU A 58 -0.14 1.89 -1.73
C LEU A 58 -0.10 1.91 -3.25
N LEU A 59 -1.15 1.35 -3.84
CA LEU A 59 -1.49 1.47 -5.26
C LEU A 59 -2.84 2.16 -5.39
N GLN A 60 -2.90 3.29 -6.10
CA GLN A 60 -4.15 3.82 -6.62
C GLN A 60 -4.43 3.17 -7.97
N TYR A 61 -5.66 2.73 -8.20
CA TYR A 61 -6.07 2.11 -9.45
C TYR A 61 -7.29 2.80 -10.07
N GLY A 62 -7.27 2.92 -11.40
CA GLY A 62 -8.36 3.38 -12.23
C GLY A 62 -8.73 2.33 -13.27
N SER A 63 -8.77 2.74 -14.54
CA SER A 63 -8.94 1.85 -15.70
C SER A 63 -7.79 0.84 -15.84
N ALA A 64 -7.91 -0.08 -16.80
CA ALA A 64 -6.96 -1.19 -16.96
C ALA A 64 -5.50 -0.75 -17.19
N SER A 65 -5.29 0.46 -17.70
CA SER A 65 -3.99 1.08 -17.96
C SER A 65 -3.57 2.14 -16.93
N GLU A 66 -4.43 2.48 -15.98
CA GLU A 66 -4.21 3.58 -15.04
C GLU A 66 -3.94 3.06 -13.64
N GLN A 67 -2.66 2.87 -13.35
CA GLN A 67 -2.18 2.31 -12.08
C GLN A 67 -1.05 3.21 -11.58
N THR A 68 -1.18 3.77 -10.38
CA THR A 68 -0.17 4.68 -9.81
C THR A 68 0.24 4.20 -8.43
N VAL A 69 1.52 3.88 -8.29
CA VAL A 69 2.11 3.58 -6.97
C VAL A 69 2.19 4.89 -6.19
N GLY A 70 1.40 5.03 -5.13
CA GLY A 70 1.46 6.20 -4.25
C GLY A 70 2.73 6.19 -3.40
N PHE A 71 3.06 5.02 -2.85
CA PHE A 71 4.36 4.76 -2.25
C PHE A 71 4.70 3.27 -2.35
N PRO A 72 5.98 2.91 -2.58
CA PRO A 72 6.42 1.52 -2.54
C PRO A 72 6.40 1.00 -1.09
N LEU A 73 6.69 -0.28 -0.91
CA LEU A 73 6.75 -0.89 0.42
C LEU A 73 7.74 -0.14 1.32
N THR A 74 7.24 0.44 2.40
CA THR A 74 8.01 1.28 3.32
C THR A 74 7.54 1.12 4.76
N HIS A 75 8.39 1.53 5.68
CA HIS A 75 8.10 1.69 7.11
C HIS A 75 8.24 3.15 7.55
N ASP A 76 8.61 4.04 6.62
CA ASP A 76 8.82 5.45 6.89
C ASP A 76 7.48 6.19 6.86
N LEU A 77 7.05 6.65 8.04
CA LEU A 77 5.80 7.37 8.21
C LEU A 77 5.79 8.73 7.51
N THR A 78 6.96 9.36 7.33
CA THR A 78 7.10 10.62 6.57
C THR A 78 6.83 10.36 5.10
N VAL A 79 7.45 9.32 4.52
CA VAL A 79 7.18 8.92 3.13
C VAL A 79 5.70 8.60 2.93
N ILE A 80 5.07 7.87 3.86
CA ILE A 80 3.64 7.55 3.79
C ILE A 80 2.79 8.83 3.80
N SER A 81 3.04 9.73 4.77
CA SER A 81 2.24 10.94 4.97
C SER A 81 2.39 11.91 3.79
N ASP A 82 3.62 12.15 3.32
CA ASP A 82 3.91 13.06 2.21
C ASP A 82 3.36 12.52 0.88
N SER A 83 3.51 11.22 0.63
CA SER A 83 2.92 10.59 -0.57
C SER A 83 1.40 10.72 -0.55
N LEU A 84 0.74 10.42 0.57
CA LEU A 84 -0.71 10.61 0.69
C LEU A 84 -1.09 12.07 0.43
N GLY A 85 -0.38 13.05 1.02
CA GLY A 85 -0.64 14.47 0.78
C GLY A 85 -0.60 14.87 -0.71
N ASN A 86 0.36 14.31 -1.46
CA ASN A 86 0.61 14.66 -2.86
C ASN A 86 -0.19 13.84 -3.89
N MET A 87 -0.94 12.82 -3.46
CA MET A 87 -1.72 11.99 -4.37
C MET A 87 -2.95 12.70 -4.93
N THR A 88 -3.05 12.72 -6.27
CA THR A 88 -4.19 13.21 -7.04
C THR A 88 -5.23 12.12 -7.27
N TYR A 89 -6.51 12.48 -7.18
CA TYR A 89 -7.64 11.62 -7.52
C TYR A 89 -7.73 11.42 -9.04
N MET A 90 -7.94 10.17 -9.50
CA MET A 90 -7.93 9.84 -10.93
C MET A 90 -9.21 10.19 -11.68
N ASP A 91 -10.38 10.17 -11.02
CA ASP A 91 -11.70 10.31 -11.68
C ASP A 91 -11.85 9.37 -12.90
N SER A 92 -11.52 8.09 -12.70
CA SER A 92 -11.38 7.09 -13.77
C SER A 92 -12.43 5.97 -13.68
N PHE A 93 -12.25 4.88 -14.44
CA PHE A 93 -12.97 3.61 -14.29
C PHE A 93 -12.40 2.78 -13.13
N SER A 94 -12.99 1.61 -12.85
CA SER A 94 -12.56 0.70 -11.78
C SER A 94 -12.23 -0.68 -12.37
N ALA A 95 -10.94 -0.91 -12.64
CA ALA A 95 -10.44 -2.17 -13.19
C ALA A 95 -9.62 -2.94 -12.12
N MET A 96 -10.32 -3.52 -11.15
CA MET A 96 -9.70 -4.22 -10.01
C MET A 96 -8.82 -5.40 -10.44
N GLY A 97 -9.24 -6.18 -11.45
CA GLY A 97 -8.48 -7.35 -11.91
C GLY A 97 -7.07 -7.00 -12.41
N SER A 98 -6.97 -5.99 -13.28
CA SER A 98 -5.67 -5.48 -13.76
C SER A 98 -4.87 -4.84 -12.65
N ALA A 99 -5.52 -4.16 -11.71
CA ALA A 99 -4.87 -3.55 -10.56
C ALA A 99 -4.19 -4.59 -9.65
N ILE A 100 -4.85 -5.73 -9.39
CA ILE A 100 -4.27 -6.82 -8.60
C ILE A 100 -3.03 -7.39 -9.31
N ILE A 101 -3.13 -7.66 -10.61
CA ILE A 101 -2.00 -8.17 -11.41
C ILE A 101 -0.84 -7.16 -11.38
N TYR A 102 -1.14 -5.87 -11.53
CA TYR A 102 -0.13 -4.81 -11.47
C TYR A 102 0.54 -4.74 -10.09
N ALA A 103 -0.22 -4.81 -9.00
CA ALA A 103 0.29 -4.79 -7.63
C ALA A 103 1.25 -5.96 -7.38
N VAL A 104 0.87 -7.19 -7.76
CA VAL A 104 1.72 -8.37 -7.61
C VAL A 104 3.05 -8.20 -8.36
N ASN A 105 2.99 -7.75 -9.61
CA ASN A 105 4.18 -7.61 -10.45
C ASN A 105 5.12 -6.49 -9.99
N ASN A 106 4.58 -5.38 -9.46
CA ASN A 106 5.35 -4.17 -9.18
C ASN A 106 5.67 -3.92 -7.72
N LEU A 107 4.87 -4.44 -6.78
CA LEU A 107 5.02 -4.22 -5.34
C LEU A 107 5.42 -5.49 -4.59
N VAL A 108 5.01 -6.68 -5.05
CA VAL A 108 5.38 -7.95 -4.40
C VAL A 108 6.66 -8.53 -5.00
N ILE A 109 6.63 -8.86 -6.30
CA ILE A 109 7.75 -9.55 -6.96
C ILE A 109 9.00 -8.66 -7.04
N LYS A 110 8.83 -7.36 -7.31
CA LYS A 110 9.94 -6.41 -7.43
C LYS A 110 10.67 -6.21 -6.10
N GLU A 111 9.95 -6.19 -4.99
CA GLU A 111 10.56 -6.08 -3.65
C GLU A 111 11.30 -7.37 -3.28
N ASN A 112 10.73 -8.55 -3.54
CA ASN A 112 11.43 -9.82 -3.33
C ASN A 112 12.76 -9.90 -4.11
N ARG A 113 12.81 -9.38 -5.34
CA ARG A 113 14.07 -9.29 -6.12
C ARG A 113 15.08 -8.32 -5.53
N ARG A 114 14.66 -7.26 -4.84
CA ARG A 114 15.57 -6.34 -4.13
C ARG A 114 16.18 -7.00 -2.91
N LEU A 115 15.39 -7.78 -2.17
CA LEU A 115 15.85 -8.54 -1.01
C LEU A 115 16.83 -9.65 -1.42
N ALA A 116 16.55 -10.40 -2.50
CA ALA A 116 17.42 -11.49 -2.96
C ALA A 116 18.77 -11.06 -3.56
N ARG A 117 18.97 -9.76 -3.80
CA ARG A 117 20.22 -9.19 -4.35
C ARG A 117 21.16 -8.63 -3.28
N ARG A 118 20.75 -8.66 -2.01
CA ARG A 118 21.56 -8.28 -0.85
C ARG A 118 22.17 -9.53 -0.23
#